data_AF-A0A7G9LPF8-F1
#
_entry.id   AF-A0A7G9LPF8-F1
#
_cell.length_a   1.000
_cell.length_b   1.000
_cell.length_c   1.000
_cell.angle_alpha   90.00
_cell.angle_beta   90.00
_cell.angle_gamma   90.00
#
_symmetry.space_group_name_H-M   'P 1'
#
loop_
_entity.id
_entity.type
_entity.pdbx_description
1 polymer ?
#
loop_
_entity_poly.entity_id
_entity_poly.type
_entity_poly.pdbx_seq_one_letter_code
_entity_poly.pdbx_strand_id
1 'polypeptide(L)'
;MSSLLGVIIEETDTFAKSIKKLQKRFKNVEADCEEFVQSIQTTEHLGTNLGNGIFKVRIANSDKKSGKSAGYRFISYLKLIDNKLYLMYIYDKSDLDTVSEKQIDTLIKKTILEKTNKK
;
A
#
# COMPACT_ATOMS: atom_id res chain seq x y z
N MET A 1 -19.88 -8.36 10.14
CA MET A 1 -19.01 -7.26 9.71
C MET A 1 -17.77 -7.31 10.57
N SER A 2 -16.65 -7.78 10.01
CA SER A 2 -15.40 -7.90 10.76
C SER A 2 -14.76 -6.53 10.88
N SER A 3 -14.97 -5.90 12.04
CA SER A 3 -14.24 -4.70 12.44
C SER A 3 -12.76 -5.07 12.64
N LEU A 4 -11.85 -4.29 12.07
CA LEU A 4 -10.39 -4.37 12.27
C LEU A 4 -9.94 -3.62 13.55
N LEU A 5 -10.85 -3.29 14.48
CA LEU A 5 -10.50 -2.79 15.82
C LEU A 5 -9.52 -3.78 16.48
N GLY A 6 -8.28 -3.33 16.70
CA GLY A 6 -7.23 -4.12 17.36
C GLY A 6 -6.21 -4.78 16.42
N VAL A 7 -6.17 -4.41 15.13
CA VAL A 7 -5.12 -4.86 14.21
C VAL A 7 -3.81 -4.13 14.51
N ILE A 8 -2.73 -4.89 14.64
CA ILE A 8 -1.38 -4.34 14.81
C ILE A 8 -0.84 -4.01 13.41
N ILE A 9 -0.41 -2.77 13.21
CA ILE A 9 0.16 -2.32 11.93
C ILE A 9 1.68 -2.30 12.06
N GLU A 10 2.36 -3.00 11.16
CA GLU A 10 3.82 -3.11 11.15
C GLU A 10 4.37 -2.71 9.78
N GLU A 11 5.37 -1.84 9.76
CA GLU A 11 6.10 -1.50 8.54
C GLU A 11 7.21 -2.50 8.28
N THR A 12 7.32 -2.96 7.04
CA THR A 12 8.47 -3.75 6.62
C THR A 12 9.63 -2.85 6.21
N ASP A 13 10.87 -3.36 6.24
CA ASP A 13 12.04 -2.64 5.71
C ASP A 13 11.87 -2.21 4.24
N THR A 14 11.11 -2.99 3.47
CA THR A 14 10.86 -2.68 2.06
C THR A 14 9.94 -1.48 1.94
N PHE A 15 8.88 -1.43 2.76
CA PHE A 15 8.00 -0.29 2.86
C PHE A 15 8.76 0.95 3.35
N ALA A 16 9.50 0.85 4.46
CA ALA A 16 10.30 1.94 5.02
C ALA A 16 11.32 2.51 4.03
N LYS A 17 11.91 1.68 3.16
CA LYS A 17 12.78 2.17 2.07
C LYS A 17 12.00 2.86 0.95
N SER A 18 10.83 2.33 0.61
CA SER A 18 9.99 2.91 -0.45
C SER A 18 9.36 4.24 -0.05
N ILE A 19 8.86 4.37 1.18
CA ILE A 19 8.31 5.61 1.72
C ILE A 19 9.39 6.70 1.75
N LYS A 20 10.63 6.38 2.18
CA LYS A 20 11.78 7.31 2.15
C LYS A 20 12.12 7.82 0.75
N LYS A 21 11.88 7.03 -0.30
CA LYS A 21 12.05 7.50 -1.68
C LYS A 21 10.95 8.48 -2.07
N LEU A 22 9.70 8.21 -1.66
CA LEU A 22 8.57 9.09 -1.92
C LEU A 22 8.66 10.40 -1.15
N GLN A 23 9.14 10.39 0.09
CA GLN A 23 9.32 11.60 0.92
C GLN A 23 10.22 12.65 0.26
N LYS A 24 11.17 12.22 -0.56
CA LYS A 24 12.04 13.15 -1.32
C LYS A 24 11.28 13.96 -2.38
N ARG A 25 10.11 13.48 -2.81
CA ARG A 25 9.28 14.06 -3.87
C ARG A 25 7.97 14.65 -3.34
N PHE A 26 7.46 14.08 -2.25
CA PHE A 26 6.14 14.36 -1.70
C PHE A 26 6.29 14.56 -0.19
N LYS A 27 6.19 15.82 0.24
CA LYS A 27 6.37 16.23 1.64
C LYS A 27 5.28 15.70 2.56
N ASN A 28 4.08 15.43 2.02
CA ASN A 28 2.91 15.01 2.79
C ASN A 28 2.70 13.49 2.76
N VAL A 29 3.58 12.71 2.13
CA VAL A 29 3.35 11.27 1.94
C VAL A 29 3.16 10.49 3.25
N GLU A 30 3.85 10.88 4.33
CA GLU A 30 3.64 10.26 5.64
C GLU A 30 2.25 10.58 6.21
N ALA A 31 1.84 11.85 6.16
CA ALA A 31 0.52 12.28 6.60
C ALA A 31 -0.60 11.60 5.78
N ASP A 32 -0.44 11.51 4.47
CA ASP A 32 -1.39 10.82 3.57
C ASP A 32 -1.50 9.32 3.93
N CYS A 33 -0.39 8.68 4.31
CA CYS A 33 -0.39 7.28 4.73
C CYS A 33 -0.97 7.08 6.13
N GLU A 34 -0.71 8.01 7.05
CA GLU A 34 -1.27 8.00 8.39
C GLU A 34 -2.78 8.18 8.37
N GLU A 35 -3.29 9.13 7.58
CA GLU A 35 -4.73 9.32 7.37
C GLU A 35 -5.37 8.05 6.80
N PHE A 36 -4.72 7.41 5.82
CA PHE A 36 -5.16 6.13 5.31
C PHE A 36 -5.24 5.08 6.42
N VAL A 37 -4.18 4.91 7.22
CA VAL A 37 -4.14 3.93 8.32
C VAL A 37 -5.26 4.19 9.33
N GLN A 38 -5.48 5.45 9.72
CA GLN A 38 -6.54 5.83 10.66
C GLN A 38 -7.95 5.58 10.10
N SER A 39 -8.11 5.59 8.77
CA SER A 39 -9.39 5.28 8.11
C SER A 39 -9.74 3.79 8.07
N ILE A 40 -8.80 2.89 8.42
CA ILE A 40 -9.02 1.45 8.33
C ILE A 40 -9.95 0.97 9.45
N GLN A 41 -11.21 0.68 9.10
CA GLN A 41 -12.18 0.11 10.05
C GLN A 41 -12.51 -1.36 9.78
N THR A 42 -12.34 -1.81 8.55
CA THR A 42 -12.70 -3.16 8.07
C THR A 42 -11.78 -3.56 6.92
N THR A 43 -11.76 -4.85 6.57
CA THR A 43 -10.92 -5.37 5.46
C THR A 43 -11.26 -4.76 4.10
N GLU A 44 -12.45 -4.19 3.92
CA GLU A 44 -12.85 -3.49 2.70
C GLU A 44 -12.04 -2.21 2.48
N HIS A 45 -11.57 -1.57 3.56
CA HIS A 45 -10.71 -0.39 3.50
C HIS A 45 -9.29 -0.72 3.03
N LEU A 46 -8.88 -1.99 3.06
CA LEU A 46 -7.57 -2.43 2.56
C LEU A 46 -7.49 -2.42 1.03
N GLY A 47 -8.61 -2.14 0.34
CA GLY A 47 -8.67 -2.01 -1.11
C GLY A 47 -8.88 -3.35 -1.83
N THR A 48 -8.30 -3.48 -3.01
CA THR A 48 -8.48 -4.66 -3.86
C THR A 48 -7.75 -5.86 -3.28
N ASN A 49 -8.50 -6.91 -2.94
CA ASN A 49 -7.92 -8.18 -2.53
C ASN A 49 -7.25 -8.87 -3.73
N LEU A 50 -5.95 -9.14 -3.62
CA LEU A 50 -5.14 -9.84 -4.62
C LEU A 50 -4.98 -11.34 -4.31
N GLY A 51 -5.63 -11.83 -3.25
CA GLY A 51 -5.56 -13.20 -2.74
C GLY A 51 -4.45 -13.41 -1.71
N ASN A 52 -4.54 -14.51 -0.95
CA ASN A 52 -3.58 -14.87 0.11
C ASN A 52 -3.44 -13.76 1.18
N GLY A 53 -4.50 -13.03 1.50
CA GLY A 53 -4.44 -11.91 2.45
C GLY A 53 -3.57 -10.74 1.97
N ILE A 54 -3.27 -10.65 0.67
CA ILE A 54 -2.56 -9.52 0.07
C ILE A 54 -3.60 -8.56 -0.50
N PHE A 55 -3.44 -7.27 -0.21
CA PHE A 55 -4.33 -6.22 -0.67
C PHE A 55 -3.56 -5.13 -1.38
N LYS A 56 -4.22 -4.46 -2.32
CA LYS A 56 -3.73 -3.26 -3.00
C LYS A 56 -4.68 -2.10 -2.73
N VAL A 57 -4.14 -1.01 -2.21
CA VAL A 57 -4.90 0.21 -1.92
C VAL A 57 -4.32 1.40 -2.68
N ARG A 58 -5.21 2.34 -3.02
CA ARG A 58 -4.88 3.61 -3.64
C ARG A 58 -4.99 4.71 -2.58
N ILE A 59 -3.87 5.27 -2.15
CA ILE A 59 -3.81 6.36 -1.17
C ILE A 59 -3.80 7.69 -1.93
N ALA A 60 -4.59 8.66 -1.48
CA ALA A 60 -4.59 10.00 -2.05
C ALA A 60 -3.20 10.64 -1.88
N ASN A 61 -2.71 11.33 -2.90
CA ASN A 61 -1.47 12.12 -2.80
C ASN A 61 -1.86 13.60 -2.71
N SER A 62 -1.81 14.18 -1.52
CA SER A 62 -2.24 15.56 -1.28
C SER A 62 -1.28 16.60 -1.87
N ASP A 63 -0.04 16.23 -2.17
CA ASP A 63 0.95 17.12 -2.80
C ASP A 63 0.64 17.43 -4.26
N LYS A 64 -0.15 16.59 -4.94
CA LYS A 64 -0.47 16.79 -6.35
C LYS A 64 -1.86 17.43 -6.52
N LYS A 65 -1.88 18.73 -6.82
CA LYS A 65 -3.09 19.58 -6.90
C LYS A 65 -3.92 19.51 -8.21
N SER A 66 -3.98 18.37 -8.90
CA SER A 66 -4.64 18.28 -10.22
C SER A 66 -5.74 17.21 -10.25
N GLY A 67 -6.94 17.63 -10.65
CA GLY A 67 -8.20 16.91 -10.53
C GLY A 67 -8.50 15.83 -11.59
N LYS A 68 -7.53 15.07 -12.10
CA LYS A 68 -7.81 13.94 -13.02
C LYS A 68 -7.21 12.59 -12.58
N SER A 69 -8.13 11.73 -12.12
CA SER A 69 -8.19 10.29 -11.82
C SER A 69 -7.03 9.28 -11.95
N ALA A 70 -5.99 9.43 -12.77
CA ALA A 70 -5.11 8.29 -13.09
C ALA A 70 -3.77 8.20 -12.32
N GLY A 71 -2.88 9.22 -12.42
CA GLY A 71 -1.47 9.16 -11.95
C GLY A 71 -1.15 9.90 -10.64
N TYR A 72 -2.18 10.25 -9.87
CA TYR A 72 -2.10 11.15 -8.71
C TYR A 72 -2.20 10.44 -7.36
N ARG A 73 -2.04 9.12 -7.31
CA ARG A 73 -2.22 8.35 -6.08
C ARG A 73 -1.01 7.50 -5.82
N PHE A 74 -0.73 7.28 -4.55
CA PHE A 74 0.17 6.22 -4.17
C PHE A 74 -0.55 4.88 -4.27
N ILE A 75 0.16 3.85 -4.73
CA ILE A 75 -0.30 2.47 -4.67
C ILE A 75 0.47 1.81 -3.54
N SER A 76 -0.25 1.29 -2.55
CA SER A 76 0.34 0.56 -1.44
C SER A 76 -0.14 -0.90 -1.43
N TYR A 77 0.78 -1.81 -1.08
CA TYR A 77 0.52 -3.23 -0.92
C TYR A 77 0.58 -3.58 0.54
N LEU A 78 -0.44 -4.31 0.98
CA LEU A 78 -0.65 -4.68 2.36
C LEU A 78 -0.73 -6.21 2.45
N LYS A 79 -0.32 -6.76 3.60
CA LYS A 79 -0.45 -8.19 3.88
C LYS A 79 -1.06 -8.37 5.27
N LEU A 80 -2.21 -9.03 5.34
CA LEU A 80 -2.89 -9.37 6.59
C LEU A 80 -2.55 -10.82 6.98
N ILE A 81 -2.01 -11.02 8.18
CA ILE A 81 -1.69 -12.33 8.77
C ILE A 81 -2.03 -12.28 10.25
N ASP A 82 -2.87 -13.19 10.76
CA ASP A 82 -3.15 -13.34 12.20
C ASP A 82 -3.39 -12.00 12.94
N ASN A 83 -4.25 -11.16 12.36
CA ASN A 83 -4.61 -9.83 12.90
C ASN A 83 -3.47 -8.79 12.89
N LYS A 84 -2.41 -9.02 12.11
CA LYS A 84 -1.36 -8.05 11.82
C LYS A 84 -1.41 -7.60 10.37
N LEU A 85 -1.45 -6.29 10.17
CA LEU A 85 -1.40 -5.68 8.85
C LEU A 85 0.00 -5.16 8.58
N TYR A 86 0.69 -5.84 7.68
CA TYR A 86 2.02 -5.47 7.22
C TYR A 86 1.93 -4.49 6.06
N LEU A 87 2.55 -3.33 6.21
CA LEU A 87 2.79 -2.40 5.10
C LEU A 87 4.00 -2.95 4.31
N MET A 88 3.75 -3.41 3.07
CA MET A 88 4.74 -4.18 2.31
C MET A 88 5.54 -3.30 1.35
N TYR A 89 4.87 -2.46 0.59
CA TYR A 89 5.49 -1.62 -0.44
C TYR A 89 4.56 -0.49 -0.87
N ILE A 90 5.12 0.68 -1.17
CA ILE A 90 4.38 1.82 -1.70
C ILE A 90 5.15 2.48 -2.86
N TYR A 91 4.43 2.95 -3.86
CA TYR A 91 5.00 3.72 -4.97
C TYR A 91 4.01 4.77 -5.49
N ASP A 92 4.50 5.81 -6.17
CA ASP A 92 3.64 6.77 -6.86
C ASP A 92 3.23 6.21 -8.22
N LYS A 93 1.93 6.20 -8.53
CA LYS A 93 1.44 5.56 -9.76
C LYS A 93 2.10 6.08 -11.04
N SER A 94 2.51 7.35 -11.09
CA SER A 94 3.16 7.89 -12.29
C SER A 94 4.55 7.31 -12.56
N ASP A 95 5.18 6.65 -11.59
CA ASP A 95 6.49 6.02 -11.75
C ASP A 95 6.44 4.80 -12.67
N LEU A 96 5.27 4.17 -12.81
CA LEU A 96 5.08 2.90 -13.54
C LEU A 96 3.94 2.95 -14.56
N ASP A 97 3.56 4.15 -15.03
CA ASP A 97 2.41 4.35 -15.93
C ASP A 97 2.58 3.66 -17.30
N THR A 98 3.82 3.33 -17.68
CA THR A 98 4.15 2.58 -18.91
C THR A 98 4.12 1.06 -18.73
N VAL A 99 3.93 0.56 -17.51
CA VAL A 99 3.91 -0.87 -17.19
C VAL A 99 2.48 -1.28 -16.81
N SER A 100 2.05 -2.47 -17.26
CA SER A 100 0.73 -2.98 -16.92
C SER A 100 0.58 -3.20 -15.42
N GLU A 101 -0.47 -2.63 -14.81
CA GLU A 101 -0.76 -2.83 -13.38
C GLU A 101 -0.83 -4.32 -13.01
N LYS A 102 -1.37 -5.17 -13.89
CA LYS A 102 -1.47 -6.62 -13.64
C LYS A 102 -0.09 -7.28 -13.53
N GLN A 103 0.90 -6.81 -14.30
CA GLN A 103 2.26 -7.31 -14.22
C GLN A 103 2.92 -6.88 -12.91
N ILE A 104 2.70 -5.63 -12.49
CA ILE A 104 3.18 -5.10 -11.21
C ILE A 104 2.57 -5.89 -10.04
N ASP A 105 1.24 -6.10 -10.07
CA ASP A 105 0.51 -6.88 -9.07
C ASP A 105 1.10 -8.30 -8.95
N THR A 106 1.35 -8.95 -10.09
CA THR A 106 1.88 -10.32 -10.15
C THR A 106 3.29 -10.39 -9.54
N LEU A 107 4.16 -9.45 -9.92
CA LEU A 107 5.54 -9.41 -9.43
C LEU A 107 5.58 -9.16 -7.91
N ILE A 108 4.88 -8.13 -7.45
CA ILE A 108 4.85 -7.77 -6.02
C ILE A 108 4.22 -8.88 -5.20
N LYS A 109 3.10 -9.46 -5.67
CA LYS A 109 2.47 -10.60 -5.00
C LYS A 109 3.44 -11.77 -4.84
N LYS A 110 4.17 -12.13 -5.90
CA LYS A 110 5.19 -13.18 -5.85
C LYS A 110 6.28 -12.86 -4.81
N THR A 111 6.83 -11.65 -4.84
CA THR A 111 7.85 -11.21 -3.87
C THR A 111 7.34 -11.23 -2.43
N ILE A 112 6.10 -10.81 -2.18
CA ILE A 112 5.49 -10.85 -0.83
C ILE A 112 5.39 -12.31 -0.34
N LEU A 113 4.88 -13.22 -1.18
CA LEU A 113 4.73 -14.63 -0.81
C LEU A 113 6.07 -15.31 -0.53
N GLU A 114 7.09 -15.04 -1.35
CA GLU A 114 8.45 -15.57 -1.13
C GLU A 114 9.06 -15.10 0.19
N LYS A 115 8.78 -13.86 0.61
CA LYS A 115 9.24 -13.32 1.90
C LYS A 115 8.49 -13.90 3.09
N THR A 116 7.19 -14.14 2.95
CA THR A 116 6.37 -14.73 4.03
C THR A 116 6.68 -16.21 4.25
N ASN A 117 6.99 -16.96 3.18
CA ASN A 117 7.28 -18.40 3.27
C ASN A 117 8.71 -18.73 3.72
N LYS A 118 9.61 -17.75 3.76
CA LYS A 118 10.99 -17.90 4.25
C LYS A 118 11.14 -17.65 5.76
N LYS A 119 10.04 -17.62 6.49
CA LYS A 119 10.01 -17.40 7.94
C LYS A 119 9.68 -18.68 8.67
#